data_AF-A0A915UP23-F1
#
_entry.id   AF-A0A915UP23-F1
#
_cell.length_a   1.000
_cell.length_b   1.000
_cell.length_c   1.000
_cell.angle_alpha   90.00
_cell.angle_beta   90.00
_cell.angle_gamma   90.00
#
_symmetry.space_group_name_H-M   'P 1'
#
loop_
_entity.id
_entity.type
_entity.pdbx_description
1 polymer ?
#
loop_
_entity_poly.entity_id
_entity_poly.type
_entity_poly.pdbx_seq_one_letter_code
_entity_poly.pdbx_strand_id
1 'polypeptide(L)'
;MRIGMLVFLGILVGALATSQVPRSYKADVEPILVKECSECHGGERPKKGLDLSADKGYANLVGKKSQEVPELLLVAPGDPENSYLWHKLQHTAKEGKGMPRGIFSSRKLAEQDLQVIREWIEQGAKP
;
A
#
# COMPACT_ATOMS: atom_id res chain seq x y z
N MET A 1 32.36 3.90 55.39
CA MET A 1 32.16 2.78 54.46
C MET A 1 31.10 3.19 53.45
N ARG A 2 31.50 3.42 52.18
CA ARG A 2 30.68 3.51 50.95
C ARG A 2 29.67 4.69 50.93
N ILE A 3 29.54 5.45 49.85
CA ILE A 3 29.00 5.05 48.55
C ILE A 3 29.56 6.02 47.49
N GLY A 4 30.22 5.47 46.47
CA GLY A 4 30.70 6.21 45.31
C GLY A 4 29.54 6.47 44.33
N MET A 5 29.38 7.73 43.93
CA MET A 5 28.38 8.15 42.95
C MET A 5 28.91 7.83 41.55
N LEU A 6 28.49 6.71 40.98
CA LEU A 6 28.76 6.34 39.59
C LEU A 6 27.84 7.17 38.68
N VAL A 7 28.43 8.16 38.01
CA VAL A 7 27.78 8.90 36.92
C VAL A 7 27.81 8.03 35.66
N PHE A 8 26.67 7.45 35.31
CA PHE A 8 26.51 6.78 34.01
C PHE A 8 26.33 7.85 32.93
N LEU A 9 27.37 8.06 32.13
CA LEU A 9 27.31 8.85 30.90
C LEU A 9 26.51 8.03 29.86
N GLY A 10 25.21 8.26 29.78
CA GLY A 10 24.34 7.65 28.77
C GLY A 10 24.63 8.26 27.39
N ILE A 11 25.18 7.46 26.48
CA ILE A 11 25.32 7.84 25.07
C ILE A 11 23.91 7.93 24.48
N LEU A 12 23.45 9.15 24.16
CA LEU A 12 22.28 9.35 23.32
C LEU A 12 22.62 8.85 21.91
N VAL A 13 22.18 7.63 21.57
CA VAL A 13 22.11 7.21 20.18
C VAL A 13 20.91 7.94 19.57
N GLY A 14 21.19 9.05 18.89
CA GLY A 14 20.16 9.77 18.13
C GLY A 14 19.60 8.86 17.04
N ALA A 15 18.31 8.56 17.12
CA ALA A 15 17.61 7.85 16.05
C ALA A 15 17.70 8.69 14.77
N LEU A 16 18.39 8.17 13.76
CA LEU A 16 18.39 8.74 12.42
C LEU A 16 16.99 8.55 11.85
N ALA A 17 16.15 9.57 11.96
CA ALA A 17 14.90 9.63 11.22
C ALA A 17 15.26 9.75 9.73
N THR A 18 15.12 8.64 8.99
CA THR A 18 15.22 8.65 7.54
C THR A 18 14.08 9.50 6.99
N SER A 19 14.41 10.57 6.28
CA SER A 19 13.43 11.37 5.55
C SER A 19 12.87 10.51 4.41
N GLN A 20 11.73 9.86 4.64
CA GLN A 20 11.02 9.15 3.59
C GLN A 20 10.53 10.14 2.52
N VAL A 21 10.67 9.78 1.24
CA VAL A 21 10.17 10.60 0.13
C VAL A 21 8.64 10.67 0.23
N PRO A 22 8.03 11.86 0.33
CA PRO A 22 6.58 11.99 0.34
C PRO A 22 5.96 11.38 -0.91
N ARG A 23 4.94 10.55 -0.75
CA ARG A 23 4.19 9.89 -1.82
C ARG A 23 2.75 10.40 -1.86
N SER A 24 2.26 10.63 -3.07
CA SER A 24 0.87 10.99 -3.36
C SER A 24 0.25 9.93 -4.26
N TYR A 25 -1.07 9.76 -4.17
CA TYR A 25 -1.74 8.84 -5.07
C TYR A 25 -1.62 9.33 -6.52
N LYS A 26 -1.92 10.61 -6.75
CA LYS A 26 -1.99 11.19 -8.09
C LYS A 26 -0.65 11.13 -8.84
N ALA A 27 0.46 11.46 -8.19
CA ALA A 27 1.75 11.53 -8.86
C ALA A 27 2.47 10.17 -8.92
N ASP A 28 2.37 9.36 -7.86
CA ASP A 28 3.23 8.17 -7.70
C ASP A 28 2.47 6.86 -7.96
N VAL A 29 1.24 6.71 -7.45
CA VAL A 29 0.54 5.42 -7.43
C VAL A 29 -0.41 5.23 -8.60
N GLU A 30 -1.14 6.27 -8.99
CA GLU A 30 -2.11 6.22 -10.09
C GLU A 30 -1.48 5.73 -11.40
N PRO A 31 -0.29 6.22 -11.83
CA PRO A 31 0.31 5.75 -13.08
C PRO A 31 0.58 4.25 -13.09
N ILE A 32 0.95 3.68 -11.93
CA ILE A 32 1.20 2.25 -11.76
C ILE A 32 -0.12 1.48 -11.88
N LEU A 33 -1.13 1.87 -11.10
CA LEU A 33 -2.41 1.14 -11.08
C LEU A 33 -3.17 1.25 -12.41
N VAL A 34 -3.14 2.42 -13.06
CA VAL A 34 -3.76 2.59 -14.38
C VAL A 34 -3.08 1.66 -15.38
N LYS A 35 -1.75 1.65 -15.44
CA LYS A 35 -0.99 0.81 -16.37
C LYS A 35 -1.22 -0.69 -16.12
N GLU A 36 -1.21 -1.11 -14.86
CA GLU A 36 -1.13 -2.53 -14.50
C GLU A 36 -2.49 -3.17 -14.22
N CYS A 37 -3.54 -2.38 -13.97
CA CYS A 37 -4.82 -2.92 -13.48
C CYS A 37 -6.05 -2.46 -14.29
N SER A 38 -6.01 -1.30 -14.96
CA SER A 38 -7.21 -0.71 -15.55
C SER A 38 -7.82 -1.52 -16.71
N GLU A 39 -7.06 -2.42 -17.35
CA GLU A 39 -7.58 -3.29 -18.40
C GLU A 39 -8.77 -4.15 -17.90
N CYS A 40 -8.67 -4.67 -16.68
CA CYS A 40 -9.74 -5.45 -16.06
C CYS A 40 -10.54 -4.66 -15.02
N HIS A 41 -9.90 -3.68 -14.38
CA HIS A 41 -10.48 -2.84 -13.33
C HIS A 41 -10.70 -1.42 -13.86
N GLY A 42 -11.30 -1.28 -15.02
CA GLY A 42 -11.60 0.00 -15.64
C GLY A 42 -12.75 -0.08 -16.63
N GLY A 43 -13.05 1.04 -17.27
CA GLY A 43 -14.13 1.14 -18.27
C GLY A 43 -15.54 1.00 -17.69
N GLU A 44 -16.50 0.58 -18.52
CA GLU A 44 -17.92 0.53 -18.14
C GLU A 44 -18.29 -0.63 -17.19
N ARG A 45 -17.49 -1.71 -17.18
CA ARG A 45 -17.78 -2.93 -16.42
C ARG A 45 -16.54 -3.41 -15.65
N PRO A 46 -16.02 -2.60 -14.72
CA PRO A 46 -14.82 -2.96 -13.96
C PRO A 46 -15.05 -4.23 -13.15
N LYS A 47 -14.04 -5.11 -13.10
CA LYS A 47 -14.13 -6.34 -12.29
C LYS A 47 -14.44 -6.01 -10.83
N LYS A 48 -15.42 -6.71 -10.29
CA LYS A 48 -15.96 -6.51 -8.93
C LYS A 48 -16.45 -5.07 -8.66
N GLY A 49 -16.74 -4.29 -9.71
CA GLY A 49 -17.16 -2.89 -9.56
C GLY A 49 -16.05 -1.92 -9.14
N LEU A 50 -14.79 -2.35 -9.12
CA LEU A 50 -13.65 -1.51 -8.72
C LEU A 50 -13.03 -0.83 -9.94
N ASP A 51 -13.34 0.44 -10.15
CA ASP A 51 -12.79 1.27 -11.24
C ASP A 51 -11.50 1.98 -10.79
N LEU A 52 -10.39 1.59 -11.41
CA LEU A 52 -9.03 2.11 -11.24
C LEU A 52 -8.57 2.89 -12.48
N SER A 53 -9.52 3.31 -13.34
CA SER A 53 -9.21 4.27 -14.40
C SER A 53 -8.69 5.58 -13.80
N ALA A 54 -7.97 6.37 -14.59
CA ALA A 54 -7.42 7.66 -14.17
C ALA A 54 -8.50 8.55 -13.52
N ASP A 55 -8.10 9.24 -12.46
CA ASP A 55 -8.89 10.14 -11.61
C ASP A 55 -10.00 9.47 -10.77
N LYS A 56 -10.14 8.14 -10.83
CA LYS A 56 -11.20 7.42 -10.11
C LYS A 56 -10.69 6.55 -8.98
N GLY A 57 -9.50 5.96 -9.14
CA GLY A 57 -9.06 4.88 -8.26
C GLY A 57 -8.87 5.29 -6.80
N TYR A 58 -8.43 6.53 -6.50
CA TYR A 58 -8.28 7.00 -5.11
C TYR A 58 -9.58 6.87 -4.32
N ALA A 59 -10.65 7.48 -4.84
CA ALA A 59 -11.96 7.50 -4.19
C ALA A 59 -12.59 6.11 -4.08
N ASN A 60 -12.18 5.18 -4.95
CA ASN A 60 -12.67 3.80 -4.96
C ASN A 60 -11.83 2.83 -4.11
N LEU A 61 -10.62 3.21 -3.70
CA LEU A 61 -9.72 2.39 -2.90
C LEU A 61 -9.66 2.83 -1.43
N VAL A 62 -9.39 4.10 -1.19
CA VAL A 62 -8.99 4.57 0.14
C VAL A 62 -10.18 4.60 1.09
N GLY A 63 -10.07 3.90 2.21
CA GLY A 63 -11.13 3.80 3.22
C GLY A 63 -12.34 2.96 2.81
N LYS A 64 -12.32 2.31 1.64
CA LYS A 64 -13.42 1.45 1.17
C LYS A 64 -13.25 0.03 1.69
N LYS A 65 -14.34 -0.65 2.06
CA LYS A 65 -14.28 -2.06 2.46
C LYS A 65 -14.00 -2.98 1.27
N SER A 66 -13.20 -4.01 1.49
CA SER A 66 -13.08 -5.10 0.53
C SER A 66 -14.38 -5.90 0.45
N GLN A 67 -14.77 -6.28 -0.76
CA GLN A 67 -15.92 -7.18 -0.97
C GLN A 67 -15.56 -8.66 -0.74
N GLU A 68 -14.28 -9.02 -0.92
CA GLU A 68 -13.83 -10.42 -0.77
C GLU A 68 -13.43 -10.72 0.68
N VAL A 69 -12.96 -9.73 1.44
CA VAL A 69 -12.56 -9.86 2.85
C VAL A 69 -13.10 -8.67 3.66
N PRO A 70 -14.35 -8.72 4.16
CA PRO A 70 -15.04 -7.58 4.76
C PRO A 70 -14.38 -6.95 5.99
N GLU A 71 -13.45 -7.65 6.63
CA GLU A 71 -12.66 -7.19 7.77
C GLU A 71 -11.55 -6.22 7.36
N LEU A 72 -11.18 -6.18 6.07
CA LEU A 72 -10.13 -5.33 5.55
C LEU A 72 -10.68 -4.16 4.73
N LEU A 73 -9.94 -3.06 4.75
CA LEU A 73 -10.13 -1.99 3.77
C LEU A 73 -9.37 -2.34 2.48
N LEU A 74 -9.84 -1.88 1.33
CA LEU A 74 -9.09 -1.95 0.06
C LEU A 74 -7.75 -1.26 0.24
N VAL A 75 -7.74 -0.04 0.78
CA VAL A 75 -6.56 0.63 1.33
C VAL A 75 -6.92 1.24 2.69
N ALA A 76 -6.21 0.81 3.73
CA ALA A 76 -6.23 1.39 5.07
C ALA A 76 -5.09 2.41 5.19
N PRO A 77 -5.37 3.72 5.31
CA PRO A 77 -4.33 4.74 5.48
C PRO A 77 -3.42 4.45 6.68
N GLY A 78 -2.11 4.40 6.45
CA GLY A 78 -1.10 4.15 7.48
C GLY A 78 -0.88 2.69 7.83
N ASP A 79 -1.62 1.75 7.20
CA ASP A 79 -1.63 0.35 7.61
C ASP A 79 -1.65 -0.61 6.41
N PRO A 80 -0.47 -1.01 5.90
CA PRO A 80 -0.37 -2.01 4.83
C PRO A 80 -0.95 -3.38 5.23
N GLU A 81 -0.84 -3.77 6.50
CA GLU A 81 -1.28 -5.08 6.97
C GLU A 81 -2.80 -5.19 7.02
N ASN A 82 -3.51 -4.07 7.21
CA ASN A 82 -4.96 -3.99 7.07
C ASN A 82 -5.44 -3.50 5.69
N SER A 83 -4.54 -3.43 4.70
CA SER A 83 -4.85 -3.04 3.32
C SER A 83 -4.93 -4.26 2.39
N TYR A 84 -6.14 -4.58 1.92
CA TYR A 84 -6.37 -5.69 1.02
C TYR A 84 -5.61 -5.56 -0.31
N LEU A 85 -5.48 -4.34 -0.85
CA LEU A 85 -4.66 -4.06 -2.04
C LEU A 85 -3.22 -4.57 -1.85
N TRP A 86 -2.61 -4.31 -0.69
CA TRP A 86 -1.25 -4.73 -0.39
C TRP A 86 -1.12 -6.26 -0.42
N HIS A 87 -2.05 -6.97 0.23
CA HIS A 87 -2.08 -8.44 0.19
C HIS A 87 -2.27 -9.00 -1.23
N LYS A 88 -3.07 -8.33 -2.06
CA LYS A 88 -3.26 -8.74 -3.46
C LYS A 88 -2.00 -8.56 -4.29
N LEU A 89 -1.25 -7.47 -4.07
CA LEU A 89 0.01 -7.19 -4.75
C LEU A 89 1.15 -8.11 -4.28
N GLN A 90 1.17 -8.46 -2.99
CA GLN A 90 2.12 -9.42 -2.42
C GLN A 90 1.79 -10.88 -2.69
N HIS A 91 0.60 -11.15 -3.25
CA HIS A 91 0.06 -12.49 -3.52
C HIS A 91 -0.10 -13.31 -2.22
N THR A 92 -0.41 -12.64 -1.11
CA THR A 92 -0.62 -13.23 0.22
C THR A 92 -2.07 -13.13 0.69
N ALA A 93 -2.96 -12.56 -0.14
CA ALA A 93 -4.37 -12.44 0.18
C ALA A 93 -5.01 -13.81 0.48
N LYS A 94 -5.78 -13.88 1.57
CA LYS A 94 -6.51 -15.09 1.97
C LYS A 94 -7.57 -15.50 0.94
N GLU A 95 -8.19 -14.51 0.31
CA GLU A 95 -9.25 -14.71 -0.69
C GLU A 95 -8.87 -14.12 -2.05
N GLY A 96 -9.28 -14.84 -3.10
CA GLY A 96 -9.00 -14.50 -4.49
C GLY A 96 -7.53 -14.64 -4.87
N LYS A 97 -7.23 -14.47 -6.17
CA LYS A 97 -5.86 -14.58 -6.69
C LYS A 97 -5.07 -13.27 -6.54
N GLY A 98 -3.74 -13.38 -6.55
CA GLY A 98 -2.82 -12.23 -6.58
C GLY A 98 -3.03 -11.33 -7.81
N MET A 99 -2.66 -10.06 -7.69
CA MET A 99 -2.76 -9.04 -8.72
C MET A 99 -1.38 -8.42 -9.03
N PRO A 100 -1.17 -7.84 -10.22
CA PRO A 100 -2.07 -7.87 -11.37
C PRO A 100 -2.20 -9.26 -12.00
N ARG A 101 -3.34 -9.48 -12.65
CA ARG A 101 -3.62 -10.71 -13.41
C ARG A 101 -3.52 -10.44 -14.90
N GLY A 102 -2.76 -11.27 -15.59
CA GLY A 102 -2.92 -11.47 -17.02
C GLY A 102 -4.05 -12.44 -17.31
N ILE A 103 -4.33 -12.65 -18.59
CA ILE A 103 -5.38 -13.56 -19.06
C ILE A 103 -5.16 -14.99 -18.54
N PHE A 104 -3.90 -15.45 -18.50
CA PHE A 104 -3.54 -16.83 -18.15
C PHE A 104 -2.68 -16.98 -16.90
N SER A 105 -2.15 -15.88 -16.35
CA SER A 105 -1.23 -15.92 -15.21
C SER A 105 -1.43 -14.73 -14.27
N SER A 106 -0.79 -14.78 -13.10
CA SER A 106 -0.65 -13.62 -12.22
C SER A 106 0.83 -13.35 -12.08
N ARG A 107 1.24 -12.09 -12.15
CA ARG A 107 2.63 -11.68 -11.93
C ARG A 107 2.68 -10.69 -10.78
N LYS A 108 3.81 -10.64 -10.07
CA LYS A 108 4.08 -9.53 -9.17
C LYS A 108 4.48 -8.29 -9.98
N LEU A 109 4.22 -7.13 -9.40
CA LEU A 109 4.79 -5.88 -9.88
C LEU A 109 6.31 -5.90 -9.69
N ALA A 110 6.99 -4.95 -10.31
CA ALA A 110 8.39 -4.72 -10.00
C ALA A 110 8.52 -4.30 -8.52
N GLU A 111 9.60 -4.68 -7.86
CA GLU A 111 9.81 -4.35 -6.44
C GLU A 111 9.78 -2.83 -6.18
N GLN A 112 10.23 -2.03 -7.14
CA GLN A 112 10.19 -0.58 -7.07
C GLN A 112 8.75 -0.04 -7.03
N ASP A 113 7.87 -0.60 -7.86
CA ASP A 113 6.44 -0.22 -7.88
C ASP A 113 5.73 -0.67 -6.59
N LEU A 114 6.05 -1.87 -6.09
CA LEU A 114 5.55 -2.35 -4.80
C LEU A 114 5.98 -1.43 -3.66
N GLN A 115 7.25 -1.00 -3.67
CA GLN A 115 7.78 -0.11 -2.65
C GLN A 115 7.08 1.26 -2.69
N VAL A 116 6.86 1.84 -3.87
CA VAL A 116 6.10 3.10 -4.02
C VAL A 116 4.70 2.98 -3.41
N ILE A 117 3.99 1.90 -3.71
CA ILE A 117 2.64 1.69 -3.19
C ILE A 117 2.67 1.47 -1.68
N ARG A 118 3.64 0.71 -1.16
CA ARG A 118 3.78 0.47 0.28
C ARG A 118 4.06 1.77 1.03
N GLU A 119 5.05 2.54 0.59
CA GLU A 119 5.42 3.83 1.17
C GLU A 119 4.22 4.79 1.18
N TRP A 120 3.46 4.84 0.09
CA TRP A 120 2.24 5.64 0.02
C TRP A 120 1.18 5.23 1.06
N ILE A 121 0.96 3.93 1.25
CA ILE A 121 0.03 3.45 2.28
C ILE A 121 0.55 3.82 3.67
N GLU A 122 1.82 3.53 3.98
CA GLU A 122 2.46 3.83 5.26
C GLU A 122 2.44 5.33 5.60
N GLN A 123 2.54 6.20 4.60
CA GLN A 123 2.44 7.66 4.75
C GLN A 123 1.00 8.19 4.87
N GLY A 124 0.01 7.30 5.00
CA GLY A 124 -1.38 7.68 5.22
C GLY A 124 -2.20 7.86 3.95
N ALA A 125 -1.80 7.21 2.86
CA ALA A 125 -2.55 7.16 1.60
C ALA A 125 -3.06 8.53 1.13
N LYS A 126 -2.13 9.49 0.99
CA LYS A 126 -2.44 10.87 0.58
C LYS A 126 -2.97 10.90 -0.87
N PRO A 127 -3.94 11.77 -1.21
CA PRO A 127 -4.39 11.96 -2.60
C PRO A 127 -3.25 12.31 -3.55
#